data_AF-A0A2S2DMT3-F1
#
_entry.id   AF-A0A2S2DMT3-F1
#
_cell.length_a   1.000
_cell.length_b   1.000
_cell.length_c   1.000
_cell.angle_alpha   90.00
_cell.angle_beta   90.00
_cell.angle_gamma   90.00
#
_symmetry.space_group_name_H-M   'P 1'
#
loop_
_entity.id
_entity.type
_entity.pdbx_description
1 polymer ?
#
loop_
_entity_poly.entity_id
_entity_poly.type
_entity_poly.pdbx_seq_one_letter_code
_entity_poly.pdbx_strand_id
1 'polypeptide(L)'
;MTLHTTNPIALVVNGQPHTLDIPGDAPLLYVLRNDLCLNGPKFGCGLGECGACTVLVDGVAARSCVIPLAGVARRSVTTLDGLEQDGRLDPVQQAFIDEQGAQCGYCMNGMIMTLKALLLRSPDASEQEIRAELDFNLCRCGTHVEIMRCALRAVELTRESAR
;
A
#
# COMPACT_ATOMS: atom_id res chain seq x y z
N MET A 1 -21.57 -30.06 5.69
CA MET A 1 -21.56 -28.58 5.76
C MET A 1 -21.00 -28.18 7.10
N THR A 2 -19.69 -27.93 7.18
CA THR A 2 -19.06 -27.40 8.38
C THR A 2 -19.49 -25.95 8.53
N LEU A 3 -20.29 -25.69 9.57
CA LEU A 3 -20.61 -24.34 10.03
C LEU A 3 -19.28 -23.66 10.39
N HIS A 4 -18.75 -22.82 9.51
CA HIS A 4 -17.70 -21.89 9.89
C HIS A 4 -18.40 -20.84 10.76
N THR A 5 -18.25 -20.94 12.08
CA THR A 5 -18.57 -19.83 12.98
C THR A 5 -17.62 -18.70 12.64
N THR A 6 -18.09 -17.75 11.84
CA THR A 6 -17.44 -16.46 11.68
C THR A 6 -17.60 -15.70 13.00
N ASN A 7 -16.49 -15.24 13.55
CA ASN A 7 -16.50 -14.32 14.68
C ASN A 7 -16.18 -12.94 14.09
N PRO A 8 -17.00 -11.90 14.31
CA PRO A 8 -16.76 -10.60 13.71
C PRO A 8 -15.36 -10.06 14.04
N ILE A 9 -14.61 -9.68 13.01
CA ILE A 9 -13.26 -9.13 13.15
C ILE A 9 -13.33 -7.61 13.01
N ALA A 10 -12.89 -6.90 14.05
CA ALA A 10 -12.77 -5.45 14.02
C ALA A 10 -11.39 -5.01 13.54
N LEU A 11 -11.33 -3.93 12.76
CA LEU A 11 -10.10 -3.26 12.32
C LEU A 11 -10.40 -1.80 11.96
N VAL A 12 -9.37 -0.98 11.76
CA VAL A 12 -9.51 0.37 11.22
C VAL A 12 -8.95 0.38 9.81
N VAL A 13 -9.69 0.90 8.82
CA VAL A 13 -9.23 1.02 7.43
C VAL A 13 -9.34 2.47 7.00
N ASN A 14 -8.23 3.08 6.57
CA ASN A 14 -8.16 4.50 6.20
C ASN A 14 -8.77 5.42 7.28
N GLY A 15 -8.52 5.13 8.56
CA GLY A 15 -9.08 5.89 9.69
C GLY A 15 -10.54 5.57 10.06
N GLN A 16 -11.24 4.74 9.28
CA GLN A 16 -12.63 4.35 9.55
C GLN A 16 -12.71 3.00 10.26
N PRO A 17 -13.48 2.86 11.35
CA PRO A 17 -13.66 1.59 12.03
C PRO A 17 -14.57 0.65 11.22
N HIS A 18 -14.15 -0.59 11.07
CA HIS A 18 -14.92 -1.67 10.43
C HIS A 18 -15.06 -2.86 11.37
N THR A 19 -16.19 -3.55 11.29
CA THR A 19 -16.43 -4.86 11.93
C THR A 19 -16.99 -5.79 10.88
N LEU A 20 -16.25 -6.86 10.55
CA LEU A 20 -16.50 -7.71 9.40
C LEU A 20 -16.86 -9.13 9.82
N ASP A 21 -17.97 -9.63 9.31
CA ASP A 21 -18.42 -11.01 9.50
C ASP A 21 -17.94 -11.89 8.33
N ILE A 22 -16.62 -12.07 8.24
CA ILE A 22 -15.91 -12.76 7.15
C ILE A 22 -15.00 -13.82 7.78
N PRO A 23 -14.79 -15.00 7.12
CA PRO A 23 -13.81 -15.98 7.58
C PRO A 23 -12.43 -15.35 7.85
N GLY A 24 -11.87 -15.62 9.03
CA GLY A 24 -10.62 -14.98 9.46
C GLY A 24 -9.39 -15.35 8.64
N ASP A 25 -9.43 -16.45 7.91
CA ASP A 25 -8.41 -16.92 6.98
C ASP A 25 -8.52 -16.28 5.58
N ALA A 26 -9.58 -15.51 5.31
CA ALA A 26 -9.71 -14.77 4.06
C ALA A 26 -8.52 -13.81 3.87
N PRO A 27 -7.84 -13.83 2.71
CA PRO A 27 -6.78 -12.88 2.41
C PRO A 27 -7.27 -11.44 2.47
N LEU A 28 -6.55 -10.58 3.18
CA LEU A 28 -6.89 -9.17 3.38
C LEU A 28 -7.11 -8.45 2.04
N LEU A 29 -6.38 -8.82 0.99
CA LEU A 29 -6.57 -8.27 -0.35
C LEU A 29 -8.02 -8.39 -0.83
N TYR A 30 -8.66 -9.55 -0.64
CA TYR A 30 -10.04 -9.75 -1.11
C TYR A 30 -11.03 -9.01 -0.23
N VAL A 31 -10.78 -8.95 1.08
CA VAL A 31 -11.60 -8.16 2.00
C VAL A 31 -11.59 -6.68 1.62
N LEU A 32 -10.42 -6.11 1.38
CA LEU A 32 -10.29 -4.71 0.97
C LEU A 32 -10.98 -4.45 -0.37
N ARG A 33 -10.81 -5.32 -1.36
CA ARG A 33 -11.31 -5.11 -2.72
C ARG A 33 -12.79 -5.39 -2.89
N ASN A 34 -13.27 -6.50 -2.34
CA ASN A 34 -14.61 -7.03 -2.62
C ASN A 34 -15.63 -6.56 -1.59
N ASP A 35 -15.23 -6.52 -0.31
CA ASP A 35 -16.15 -6.18 0.79
C ASP A 35 -16.12 -4.68 1.11
N LEU A 36 -14.94 -4.05 0.99
CA LEU A 36 -14.77 -2.61 1.25
C LEU A 36 -14.62 -1.75 -0.01
N CYS A 37 -14.62 -2.36 -1.20
CA CYS A 37 -14.51 -1.67 -2.50
C CYS A 37 -13.22 -0.81 -2.68
N LEU A 38 -12.19 -1.03 -1.85
CA LEU A 38 -10.90 -0.35 -1.91
C LEU A 38 -10.01 -1.02 -2.95
N ASN A 39 -10.03 -0.47 -4.16
CA ASN A 39 -9.47 -1.11 -5.34
C ASN A 39 -8.00 -0.74 -5.62
N GLY A 40 -7.37 0.11 -4.82
CA GLY A 40 -5.94 0.43 -4.89
C GLY A 40 -5.07 -0.83 -4.91
N PRO A 41 -5.09 -1.68 -3.86
CA PRO A 41 -4.33 -2.94 -3.81
C PRO A 41 -4.73 -3.89 -4.93
N LYS A 42 -3.75 -4.44 -5.67
CA LYS A 42 -3.99 -5.28 -6.85
C LYS A 42 -3.63 -6.75 -6.64
N PHE A 43 -4.38 -7.65 -7.29
CA PHE A 43 -4.03 -9.07 -7.41
C PHE A 43 -3.02 -9.28 -8.54
N GLY A 44 -1.72 -9.12 -8.26
CA GLY A 44 -0.68 -9.38 -9.26
C GLY A 44 -0.28 -10.85 -9.36
N CYS A 45 0.11 -11.46 -8.23
CA CYS A 45 0.55 -12.86 -8.20
C CYS A 45 -0.16 -13.73 -7.15
N GLY A 46 -0.73 -13.15 -6.09
CA GLY A 46 -1.34 -13.92 -4.99
C GLY A 46 -0.35 -14.64 -4.06
N LEU A 47 0.96 -14.47 -4.28
CA LEU A 47 2.02 -15.22 -3.59
C LEU A 47 2.97 -14.32 -2.78
N GLY A 48 2.69 -13.01 -2.66
CA GLY A 48 3.55 -12.06 -1.95
C GLY A 48 4.74 -11.51 -2.75
N GLU A 49 5.02 -12.06 -3.93
CA GLU A 49 6.20 -11.73 -4.75
C GLU A 49 6.18 -10.34 -5.40
N CYS A 50 5.09 -9.99 -6.10
CA CYS A 50 5.10 -8.83 -7.01
C CYS A 50 4.95 -7.46 -6.33
N GLY A 51 4.47 -7.44 -5.09
CA GLY A 51 4.21 -6.22 -4.32
C GLY A 51 3.03 -5.34 -4.75
N ALA A 52 2.31 -5.65 -5.83
CA ALA A 52 1.18 -4.82 -6.28
C ALA A 52 0.02 -4.71 -5.26
N CYS A 53 -0.05 -5.63 -4.31
CA CYS A 53 -1.05 -5.68 -3.23
C CYS A 53 -0.64 -4.93 -1.95
N THR A 54 0.49 -4.22 -1.93
CA THR A 54 0.98 -3.58 -0.69
C THR A 54 -0.06 -2.62 -0.10
N VAL A 55 -0.22 -2.72 1.21
CA VAL A 55 -0.91 -1.76 2.09
C VAL A 55 0.01 -1.43 3.26
N LEU A 56 -0.33 -0.42 4.07
CA LEU A 56 0.31 -0.26 5.38
C LEU A 56 -0.53 -0.96 6.44
N VAL A 57 0.11 -1.72 7.32
CA VAL A 57 -0.48 -2.19 8.57
C VAL A 57 0.31 -1.56 9.71
N ASP A 58 -0.34 -0.69 10.48
CA ASP A 58 0.28 0.17 11.51
C ASP A 58 1.53 0.91 10.98
N GLY A 59 1.42 1.47 9.77
CA GLY A 59 2.50 2.23 9.12
C GLY A 59 3.58 1.39 8.42
N VAL A 60 3.53 0.06 8.55
CA VAL A 60 4.52 -0.85 7.94
C VAL A 60 3.97 -1.48 6.65
N ALA A 61 4.76 -1.49 5.59
CA ALA A 61 4.38 -2.12 4.33
C ALA A 61 4.11 -3.62 4.51
N ALA A 62 2.97 -4.10 3.99
CA ALA A 62 2.51 -5.46 4.18
C ALA A 62 1.84 -6.01 2.91
N ARG A 63 2.07 -7.29 2.60
CA ARG A 63 1.49 -7.96 1.42
C ARG A 63 0.07 -8.46 1.71
N SER A 64 -0.93 -7.66 1.40
CA SER A 64 -2.34 -8.00 1.70
C SER A 64 -2.82 -9.32 1.08
N CYS A 65 -2.19 -9.80 0.00
CA CYS A 65 -2.59 -11.05 -0.66
C CYS A 65 -2.27 -12.33 0.13
N VAL A 66 -1.37 -12.26 1.12
CA VAL A 66 -0.94 -13.42 1.94
C VAL A 66 -1.16 -13.21 3.43
N ILE A 67 -1.71 -12.06 3.83
CA ILE A 67 -2.06 -11.77 5.22
C ILE A 67 -3.53 -12.14 5.42
N PRO A 68 -3.87 -13.04 6.36
CA PRO A 68 -5.25 -13.35 6.69
C PRO A 68 -5.90 -12.17 7.44
N LEU A 69 -7.21 -11.98 7.28
CA LEU A 69 -7.98 -10.94 7.97
C LEU A 69 -7.80 -10.99 9.50
N ALA A 70 -7.79 -12.20 10.08
CA ALA A 70 -7.53 -12.40 11.50
C ALA A 70 -6.15 -11.89 11.94
N GLY A 71 -5.17 -11.87 11.04
CA GLY A 71 -3.82 -11.35 11.29
C GLY A 71 -3.76 -9.83 11.42
N VAL A 72 -4.82 -9.11 11.05
CA VAL A 72 -4.93 -7.64 11.19
C VAL A 72 -6.06 -7.21 12.13
N ALA A 73 -6.59 -8.14 12.93
CA ALA A 73 -7.61 -7.82 13.93
C ALA A 73 -7.12 -6.74 14.90
N ARG A 74 -7.94 -5.69 15.08
CA ARG A 74 -7.71 -4.51 15.93
C ARG A 74 -6.51 -3.65 15.51
N ARG A 75 -6.02 -3.79 14.28
CA ARG A 75 -4.93 -3.00 13.71
C ARG A 75 -5.46 -1.93 12.77
N SER A 76 -4.60 -0.97 12.42
CA SER A 76 -4.88 0.03 11.40
C SER A 76 -4.32 -0.41 10.05
N VAL A 77 -5.15 -0.35 9.01
CA VAL A 77 -4.78 -0.61 7.62
C VAL A 77 -4.94 0.68 6.82
N THR A 78 -3.88 1.12 6.15
CA THR A 78 -3.94 2.26 5.22
C THR A 78 -3.70 1.75 3.80
N THR A 79 -4.63 2.10 2.91
CA THR A 79 -4.56 1.81 1.47
C THR A 79 -4.13 3.07 0.70
N LEU A 80 -3.93 2.95 -0.62
CA LEU A 80 -3.61 4.09 -1.48
C LEU A 80 -4.65 5.23 -1.36
N ASP A 81 -5.93 4.85 -1.30
CA ASP A 81 -7.06 5.75 -1.14
C ASP A 81 -7.04 6.51 0.20
N GLY A 82 -6.33 5.98 1.21
CA GLY A 82 -6.18 6.62 2.51
C GLY A 82 -4.97 7.55 2.65
N LEU A 83 -4.15 7.71 1.60
CA LEU A 83 -2.99 8.61 1.65
C LEU A 83 -3.37 10.07 1.41
N GLU A 84 -4.34 10.32 0.55
CA GLU A 84 -4.89 11.65 0.33
C GLU A 84 -5.73 12.06 1.54
N GLN A 85 -5.57 13.30 1.99
CA GLN A 85 -6.30 13.87 3.13
C GLN A 85 -6.81 15.26 2.76
N ASP A 86 -8.12 15.49 2.90
CA ASP A 86 -8.78 16.78 2.67
C ASP A 86 -8.47 17.43 1.31
N GLY A 87 -8.43 16.62 0.24
CA GLY A 87 -8.11 17.01 -1.13
C GLY A 87 -6.62 17.19 -1.40
N ARG A 88 -5.75 16.94 -0.40
CA ARG A 88 -4.30 17.08 -0.53
C ARG A 88 -3.65 15.71 -0.66
N LEU A 89 -3.01 15.50 -1.81
CA LEU A 89 -2.24 14.29 -2.07
C LEU A 89 -1.04 14.16 -1.12
N ASP A 90 -0.72 12.92 -0.78
CA ASP A 90 0.54 12.61 -0.10
C ASP A 90 1.73 12.97 -1.03
N PRO A 91 2.87 13.45 -0.48
CA PRO A 91 4.06 13.75 -1.26
C PRO A 91 4.48 12.64 -2.23
N VAL A 92 4.30 11.37 -1.85
CA VAL A 92 4.61 10.24 -2.73
C VAL A 92 3.65 10.18 -3.92
N GLN A 93 2.35 10.38 -3.69
CA GLN A 93 1.36 10.41 -4.78
C GLN A 93 1.65 11.56 -5.75
N GLN A 94 1.91 12.76 -5.22
CA GLN A 94 2.22 13.94 -6.03
C GLN A 94 3.47 13.72 -6.88
N ALA A 95 4.53 13.14 -6.31
CA ALA A 95 5.76 12.86 -7.04
C ALA A 95 5.56 11.91 -8.23
N PHE A 96 4.70 10.89 -8.08
CA PHE A 96 4.38 9.97 -9.18
C PHE A 96 3.59 10.64 -10.31
N ILE A 97 2.81 11.68 -10.00
CA ILE A 97 2.11 12.50 -10.99
C ILE A 97 3.10 13.43 -11.70
N ASP A 98 3.90 14.18 -10.93
CA ASP A 98 4.85 15.17 -11.44
C ASP A 98 5.89 14.54 -12.38
N GLU A 99 6.44 13.39 -11.99
CA GLU A 99 7.47 12.67 -12.75
C GLU A 99 6.89 11.66 -13.76
N GLN A 100 5.56 11.62 -13.91
CA GLN A 100 4.85 10.76 -14.86
C GLN A 100 5.25 9.27 -14.74
N GLY A 101 5.33 8.75 -13.52
CA GLY A 101 5.88 7.41 -13.22
C GLY A 101 5.02 6.23 -13.68
N ALA A 102 3.77 6.49 -14.07
CA ALA A 102 2.80 5.46 -14.43
C ALA A 102 2.69 5.27 -15.95
N GLN A 103 2.89 4.02 -16.41
CA GLN A 103 2.41 3.57 -17.72
C GLN A 103 1.06 2.86 -17.58
N CYS A 104 1.04 1.52 -17.41
CA CYS A 104 -0.22 0.79 -17.20
C CYS A 104 -0.85 1.03 -15.82
N GLY A 105 -0.08 1.58 -14.88
CA GLY A 105 -0.54 1.90 -13.52
C GLY A 105 -0.65 0.70 -12.57
N TYR A 106 -0.53 -0.54 -13.03
CA TYR A 106 -0.89 -1.72 -12.22
C TYR A 106 -0.02 -1.90 -10.96
N CYS A 107 1.29 -1.67 -11.06
CA CYS A 107 2.19 -1.78 -9.92
C CYS A 107 2.25 -0.51 -9.04
N MET A 108 1.59 0.59 -9.45
CA MET A 108 1.73 1.90 -8.78
C MET A 108 1.25 1.86 -7.33
N ASN A 109 0.19 1.11 -7.03
CA ASN A 109 -0.22 0.88 -5.64
C ASN A 109 0.96 0.33 -4.81
N GLY A 110 1.60 -0.74 -5.29
CA GLY A 110 2.75 -1.34 -4.61
C GLY A 110 3.87 -0.33 -4.40
N MET A 111 4.29 0.35 -5.48
CA MET A 111 5.38 1.33 -5.48
C MET A 111 5.14 2.46 -4.48
N ILE A 112 3.97 3.10 -4.55
CA ILE A 112 3.62 4.23 -3.70
C ILE A 112 3.52 3.81 -2.23
N MET A 113 2.81 2.71 -1.94
CA MET A 113 2.61 2.28 -0.55
C MET A 113 3.92 1.83 0.11
N THR A 114 4.79 1.11 -0.62
CA THR A 114 6.10 0.72 -0.10
C THR A 114 6.99 1.94 0.14
N LEU A 115 7.03 2.87 -0.80
CA LEU A 115 7.82 4.10 -0.64
C LEU A 115 7.30 4.97 0.51
N LYS A 116 5.98 5.08 0.68
CA LYS A 116 5.38 5.76 1.83
C LYS A 116 5.84 5.13 3.14
N ALA A 117 5.86 3.80 3.24
CA ALA A 117 6.34 3.10 4.43
C ALA A 117 7.83 3.40 4.72
N LEU A 118 8.65 3.57 3.69
CA LEU A 118 10.05 4.00 3.83
C LEU A 118 10.14 5.42 4.37
N LEU A 119 9.44 6.37 3.74
CA LEU A 119 9.54 7.78 4.11
C LEU A 119 8.92 8.10 5.47
N LEU A 120 7.99 7.27 5.97
CA LEU A 120 7.50 7.36 7.35
C LEU A 120 8.60 7.13 8.40
N ARG A 121 9.61 6.32 8.08
CA ARG A 121 10.70 5.97 9.02
C ARG A 121 12.06 6.56 8.63
N SER A 122 12.25 6.92 7.37
CA SER A 122 13.45 7.56 6.83
C SER A 122 13.04 8.65 5.83
N PRO A 123 12.66 9.85 6.31
CA PRO A 123 12.25 10.96 5.44
C PRO A 123 13.35 11.43 4.48
N ASP A 124 14.60 11.12 4.79
CA ASP A 124 15.81 11.49 4.05
C ASP A 124 16.44 10.31 3.29
N ALA A 125 15.67 9.24 3.04
CA ALA A 125 16.17 8.02 2.42
C ALA A 125 17.02 8.29 1.16
N SER A 126 18.20 7.68 1.12
CA SER A 126 19.12 7.72 0.00
C SER A 126 18.59 6.92 -1.19
N GLU A 127 19.14 7.16 -2.39
CA GLU A 127 18.80 6.37 -3.58
C GLU A 127 19.02 4.87 -3.36
N GLN A 128 20.08 4.49 -2.63
CA GLN A 128 20.39 3.09 -2.34
C GLN A 128 19.32 2.45 -1.43
N GLU A 129 18.88 3.16 -0.39
CA GLU A 129 17.80 2.70 0.48
C GLU A 129 16.48 2.56 -0.28
N ILE A 130 16.16 3.52 -1.17
CA ILE A 130 14.97 3.48 -2.02
C ILE A 130 14.99 2.25 -2.94
N ARG A 131 16.13 1.99 -3.61
CA ARG A 131 16.28 0.82 -4.49
C ARG A 131 16.06 -0.48 -3.70
N ALA A 132 16.76 -0.64 -2.57
CA ALA A 132 16.63 -1.83 -1.74
C ALA A 132 15.20 -2.04 -1.23
N GLU A 133 14.49 -0.97 -0.88
CA GLU A 133 13.09 -1.07 -0.44
C GLU A 133 12.14 -1.49 -1.58
N LEU A 134 12.40 -1.03 -2.80
CA LEU A 134 11.54 -1.28 -3.97
C LEU A 134 11.90 -2.55 -4.74
N ASP A 135 12.98 -3.27 -4.39
CA ASP A 135 13.46 -4.47 -5.10
C ASP A 135 12.37 -5.54 -5.31
N PHE A 136 11.42 -5.65 -4.38
CA PHE A 136 10.31 -6.61 -4.45
C PHE A 136 8.99 -6.01 -4.93
N ASN A 137 9.03 -4.85 -5.57
CA ASN A 137 7.88 -4.27 -6.26
C ASN A 137 8.13 -4.36 -7.76
N LEU A 138 7.45 -5.29 -8.43
CA LEU A 138 7.77 -5.62 -9.82
C LEU A 138 6.97 -4.75 -10.80
N CYS A 139 7.67 -4.10 -11.75
CA CYS A 139 7.06 -3.37 -12.86
C CYS A 139 7.32 -4.07 -14.20
N ARG A 140 6.26 -4.50 -14.89
CA ARG A 140 6.40 -5.15 -16.20
C ARG A 140 6.43 -4.17 -17.39
N CYS A 141 6.00 -2.93 -17.19
CA CYS A 141 6.15 -1.85 -18.16
C CYS A 141 7.60 -1.37 -18.32
N GLY A 142 8.47 -1.70 -17.36
CA GLY A 142 9.88 -1.32 -17.41
C GLY A 142 10.18 0.11 -16.94
N THR A 143 9.24 0.80 -16.28
CA THR A 143 9.38 2.21 -15.86
C THR A 143 10.24 2.44 -14.62
N HIS A 144 11.22 1.59 -14.34
CA HIS A 144 11.97 1.66 -13.08
C HIS A 144 12.80 2.94 -12.96
N VAL A 145 13.28 3.50 -14.09
CA VAL A 145 13.99 4.77 -14.09
C VAL A 145 13.05 5.91 -13.69
N GLU A 146 11.84 5.95 -14.24
CA GLU A 146 10.81 6.91 -13.90
C GLU A 146 10.37 6.76 -12.44
N ILE A 147 10.16 5.53 -11.97
CA ILE A 147 9.83 5.23 -10.56
C ILE A 147 10.92 5.75 -9.62
N MET A 148 12.20 5.58 -9.96
CA MET A 148 13.29 6.12 -9.16
C MET A 148 13.29 7.65 -9.12
N ARG A 149 12.98 8.33 -10.25
CA ARG A 149 12.80 9.79 -10.25
C ARG A 149 11.63 10.22 -9.35
N CYS A 150 10.49 9.54 -9.45
CA CYS A 150 9.34 9.76 -8.56
C CYS A 150 9.75 9.63 -7.09
N ALA A 151 10.55 8.61 -6.78
CA ALA A 151 10.96 8.34 -5.40
C ALA A 151 11.88 9.44 -4.84
N LEU A 152 12.87 9.89 -5.62
CA LEU A 152 13.73 11.00 -5.22
C LEU A 152 12.93 12.31 -5.08
N ARG A 153 11.99 12.57 -5.99
CA ARG A 153 11.09 13.72 -5.89
C ARG A 153 10.19 13.64 -4.65
N ALA A 154 9.75 12.45 -4.26
CA ALA A 154 8.96 12.26 -3.04
C ALA A 154 9.77 12.59 -1.76
N VAL A 155 11.07 12.28 -1.73
CA VAL A 155 11.96 12.69 -0.62
C VAL A 155 12.01 14.21 -0.51
N GLU A 156 12.17 14.92 -1.63
CA GLU A 156 12.18 16.40 -1.66
C GLU A 156 10.85 16.98 -1.15
N LEU A 157 9.72 16.53 -1.70
CA LEU A 157 8.38 17.01 -1.31
C LEU A 157 8.05 16.69 0.16
N THR A 158 8.55 15.57 0.68
CA THR A 158 8.38 15.20 2.09
C THR A 158 9.13 16.18 3.01
N ARG A 159 10.35 16.57 2.65
CA ARG A 159 11.12 17.60 3.38
C ARG A 159 10.44 18.96 3.35
N GLU A 160 9.91 19.36 2.20
CA GLU A 160 9.20 20.62 2.04
C GLU A 160 7.94 20.68 2.91
N SER A 161 7.21 19.56 3.01
CA SER A 161 5.98 19.48 3.82
C SER A 161 6.23 19.42 5.34
N ALA A 162 7.46 19.11 5.77
CA ALA A 162 7.85 19.05 7.17
C ALA A 162 8.38 20.39 7.72
N ARG A 163 8.53 21.41 6.87
CA ARG A 163 8.93 22.77 7.22
C ARG A 163 7.73 23.66 7.48
#